data_AF-A0A7K7R5T2-F1
#
_entry.id   AF-A0A7K7R5T2-F1
#
_cell.length_a   1.000
_cell.length_b   1.000
_cell.length_c   1.000
_cell.angle_alpha   90.00
_cell.angle_beta   90.00
_cell.angle_gamma   90.00
#
_symmetry.space_group_name_H-M   'P 1'
#
loop_
_entity.id
_entity.type
_entity.pdbx_description
1 polymer ?
#
loop_
_entity_poly.entity_id
_entity_poly.type
_entity_poly.pdbx_seq_one_letter_code
_entity_poly.pdbx_strand_id
1 'polypeptide(L)'
;ALQQTPRQGAESVQQLQDMLRPEPSAPPLEILPTPQPCSSSVTLEGENRKHRAQQRWSGIIRDAILEGEWQAAGAIACPILYDQQNPCYEQHDWKILQQAKKTVTENGIKSEAANTALDWLFTSDVNSPTDSQNLARLLLTPSQLMVWEKEWKRLAVLEANRPRDPNDVLYGLNPDMLTGSGVFNHMAVQLNYPLAMHHLSAQLARQAFNAVPDSKPHPSFTTIRQGLTELYSQFIDRLSAALKAQNDMTEEAKQNMFKLLAFENANSKIKPILATLPKQADMGDMLDIALRINQTQQGQLVANAVAEAIKPTTSLIAAAVSKLGSGCKPFLTPPGICFQ
;
A
#
# COMPACT_ATOMS: atom_id res chain seq x y z
N ALA A 1 -10.00 41.18 -24.44
CA ALA A 1 -11.15 40.32 -24.78
C ALA A 1 -10.68 38.87 -24.74
N LEU A 2 -11.04 38.13 -23.69
CA LEU A 2 -10.76 36.70 -23.56
C LEU A 2 -11.90 35.95 -24.25
N GLN A 3 -11.61 35.29 -25.38
CA GLN A 3 -12.58 34.42 -26.04
C GLN A 3 -12.76 33.16 -25.18
N GLN A 4 -13.96 33.01 -24.62
CA GLN A 4 -14.39 31.79 -23.95
C GLN A 4 -14.78 30.76 -25.01
N THR A 5 -14.03 29.68 -25.12
CA THR A 5 -14.44 28.49 -25.87
C THR A 5 -15.63 27.84 -25.15
N PRO A 6 -16.72 27.44 -25.84
CA PRO A 6 -17.86 26.84 -25.18
C PRO A 6 -17.47 25.44 -24.68
N ARG A 7 -17.65 25.18 -23.38
CA ARG A 7 -17.65 23.81 -22.86
C ARG A 7 -18.86 23.08 -23.43
N GLN A 8 -18.64 22.12 -24.31
CA GLN A 8 -19.68 21.19 -24.74
C GLN A 8 -20.24 20.47 -23.50
N GLY A 9 -21.57 20.46 -23.38
CA GLY A 9 -22.27 19.79 -22.29
C GLY A 9 -22.00 18.29 -22.30
N ALA A 10 -22.03 17.68 -21.12
CA ALA A 10 -21.86 16.24 -20.97
C ALA A 10 -22.88 15.49 -21.84
N GLU A 11 -22.39 14.64 -22.73
CA GLU A 11 -23.23 13.79 -23.58
C GLU A 11 -24.05 12.83 -22.71
N SER A 12 -25.35 12.72 -23.00
CA SER A 12 -26.25 11.84 -22.27
C SER A 12 -25.92 10.38 -22.56
N VAL A 13 -26.09 9.51 -21.55
CA VAL A 13 -25.88 8.05 -21.66
C VAL A 13 -26.65 7.43 -22.84
N GLN A 14 -27.79 8.02 -23.23
CA GLN A 14 -28.57 7.62 -24.39
C GLN A 14 -27.83 7.80 -25.73
N GLN A 15 -27.05 8.89 -25.89
CA GLN A 15 -26.29 9.16 -27.12
C GLN A 15 -25.13 8.18 -27.31
N LEU A 16 -24.50 7.75 -26.22
CA LEU A 16 -23.45 6.73 -26.27
C LEU A 16 -24.00 5.34 -26.62
N GLN A 17 -25.24 5.04 -26.22
CA GLN A 17 -25.92 3.78 -26.59
C GLN A 17 -26.28 3.72 -28.07
N ASP A 18 -26.64 4.84 -28.70
CA ASP A 18 -26.96 4.86 -30.13
C ASP A 18 -25.70 4.77 -31.02
N MET A 19 -24.54 5.27 -30.57
CA MET A 19 -23.26 5.10 -31.28
C MET A 19 -22.71 3.67 -31.25
N LEU A 20 -23.21 2.82 -30.36
CA LEU A 20 -22.76 1.42 -30.20
C LEU A 20 -23.60 0.41 -31.01
N ARG A 21 -24.57 0.86 -31.83
CA ARG A 21 -25.28 -0.05 -32.74
C ARG A 21 -24.39 -0.46 -33.92
N PRO A 22 -24.30 -1.76 -34.26
CA PRO A 22 -23.56 -2.20 -35.44
C PRO A 22 -24.26 -1.76 -36.73
N GLU A 23 -23.54 -1.06 -37.60
CA GLU A 23 -23.96 -0.78 -38.99
C GLU A 23 -23.98 -2.07 -39.83
N PRO A 24 -24.90 -2.20 -40.81
CA PRO A 24 -25.02 -3.40 -41.64
C PRO A 24 -23.83 -3.53 -42.61
N SER A 25 -23.33 -4.76 -42.72
CA SER A 25 -22.15 -5.18 -43.49
C SER A 25 -22.14 -4.75 -44.96
N ALA A 26 -21.03 -4.16 -45.41
CA ALA A 26 -20.69 -3.96 -46.82
C ALA A 26 -20.21 -5.27 -47.50
N PRO A 27 -20.36 -5.42 -48.83
CA PRO A 27 -20.14 -6.69 -49.54
C PRO A 27 -18.63 -6.99 -49.74
N PRO A 28 -18.26 -8.27 -49.97
CA PRO A 28 -16.86 -8.70 -50.00
C PRO A 28 -16.16 -8.34 -51.32
N LEU A 29 -14.94 -7.82 -51.22
CA LEU A 29 -14.03 -7.58 -52.35
C LEU A 29 -13.21 -8.84 -52.68
N GLU A 30 -12.95 -9.01 -53.98
CA GLU A 30 -12.32 -10.16 -54.64
C GLU A 30 -10.91 -10.50 -54.16
N ILE A 31 -10.62 -11.81 -54.14
CA ILE A 31 -9.36 -12.44 -53.72
C ILE A 31 -8.36 -12.43 -54.90
N LEU A 32 -7.19 -11.82 -54.72
CA LEU A 32 -6.00 -12.03 -55.59
C LEU A 32 -5.15 -13.19 -55.01
N PRO A 33 -4.43 -13.98 -55.83
CA PRO A 33 -4.02 -15.33 -55.46
C PRO A 33 -2.79 -15.35 -54.56
N THR A 34 -2.81 -16.35 -53.67
CA THR A 34 -1.78 -16.71 -52.69
C THR A 34 -0.51 -17.23 -53.38
N PRO A 35 0.71 -16.81 -52.99
CA PRO A 35 1.91 -17.56 -53.36
C PRO A 35 1.96 -18.87 -52.55
N GLN A 36 2.24 -19.97 -53.24
CA GLN A 36 2.28 -21.32 -52.66
C GLN A 36 3.35 -21.46 -51.55
N PRO A 37 3.10 -22.30 -50.53
CA PRO A 37 4.03 -22.50 -49.43
C PRO A 37 5.20 -23.41 -49.86
N CYS A 38 6.43 -22.93 -49.68
CA CYS A 38 7.58 -23.83 -49.62
C CYS A 38 7.44 -24.71 -48.38
N SER A 39 7.33 -26.01 -48.63
CA SER A 39 7.27 -27.07 -47.63
C SER A 39 8.46 -27.01 -46.68
N SER A 40 8.20 -26.63 -45.43
CA SER A 40 8.96 -27.11 -44.29
C SER A 40 7.97 -27.34 -43.14
N SER A 41 8.05 -28.55 -42.60
CA SER A 41 7.13 -29.14 -41.63
C SER A 41 6.90 -28.25 -40.41
N VAL A 42 5.73 -27.60 -40.37
CA VAL A 42 5.18 -26.95 -39.17
C VAL A 42 4.80 -28.07 -38.19
N THR A 43 5.52 -28.19 -37.08
CA THR A 43 5.14 -29.11 -36.01
C THR A 43 3.89 -28.58 -35.32
N LEU A 44 2.80 -29.36 -35.40
CA LEU A 44 1.47 -29.12 -34.79
C LEU A 44 1.50 -28.69 -33.30
N GLU A 45 2.61 -28.92 -32.60
CA GLU A 45 2.81 -28.52 -31.21
C GLU A 45 3.09 -27.02 -31.01
N GLY A 46 3.71 -26.35 -31.99
CA GLY A 46 4.04 -24.93 -31.91
C GLY A 46 2.79 -24.03 -31.98
N GLU A 47 1.86 -24.36 -32.87
CA GLU A 47 0.60 -23.63 -33.04
C GLU A 47 -0.35 -23.85 -31.86
N ASN A 48 -0.42 -25.08 -31.35
CA ASN A 48 -1.25 -25.43 -30.19
C ASN A 48 -0.79 -24.73 -28.90
N ARG A 49 0.51 -24.50 -28.73
CA ARG A 49 1.08 -23.76 -27.58
C ARG A 49 0.73 -22.27 -27.64
N LYS A 50 0.86 -21.65 -28.82
CA LYS A 50 0.53 -20.23 -29.06
C LYS A 50 -0.95 -19.93 -28.83
N HIS A 51 -1.83 -20.82 -29.29
CA HIS A 51 -3.28 -20.70 -29.10
C HIS A 51 -3.68 -20.85 -27.62
N ARG A 52 -2.98 -21.71 -26.87
CA ARG A 52 -3.20 -21.91 -25.43
C ARG A 52 -2.80 -20.69 -24.59
N ALA A 53 -1.72 -20.00 -24.95
CA ALA A 53 -1.29 -18.78 -24.27
C ALA A 53 -2.28 -17.61 -24.48
N GLN A 54 -2.85 -17.49 -25.69
CA GLN A 54 -3.80 -16.42 -26.05
C GLN A 54 -5.15 -16.50 -25.31
N GLN A 55 -5.67 -17.70 -25.03
CA GLN A 55 -6.98 -17.87 -24.40
C GLN A 55 -6.97 -17.74 -22.87
N ARG A 56 -5.79 -17.59 -22.25
CA ARG A 56 -5.63 -17.80 -20.80
C ARG A 56 -5.80 -16.54 -19.94
N TRP A 57 -5.41 -15.34 -20.40
CA TRP A 57 -5.49 -14.11 -19.59
C TRP A 57 -6.93 -13.58 -19.39
N SER A 58 -7.84 -13.81 -20.33
CA SER A 58 -9.20 -13.25 -20.30
C SER A 58 -10.13 -13.92 -19.28
N GLY A 59 -9.89 -15.19 -18.92
CA GLY A 59 -10.58 -15.88 -17.82
C GLY A 59 -10.07 -15.41 -16.45
N ILE A 60 -8.76 -15.19 -16.33
CA ILE A 60 -8.08 -14.84 -15.06
C ILE A 60 -8.48 -13.46 -14.55
N ILE A 61 -8.57 -12.47 -15.44
CA ILE A 61 -9.02 -11.12 -15.08
C ILE A 61 -10.49 -11.15 -14.65
N ARG A 62 -11.31 -11.99 -15.28
CA ARG A 62 -12.73 -12.15 -14.92
C ARG A 62 -12.88 -12.77 -13.53
N ASP A 63 -12.15 -13.84 -13.25
CA ASP A 63 -12.26 -14.58 -11.98
C ASP A 63 -11.56 -13.86 -10.82
N ALA A 64 -10.44 -13.15 -11.07
CA ALA A 64 -9.73 -12.35 -10.08
C ALA A 64 -10.44 -11.02 -9.72
N ILE A 65 -11.30 -10.51 -10.60
CA ILE A 65 -12.12 -9.30 -10.37
C ILE A 65 -13.48 -9.65 -9.75
N LEU A 66 -14.08 -10.79 -10.10
CA LEU A 66 -15.48 -11.08 -9.73
C LEU A 66 -15.68 -11.86 -8.42
N GLU A 67 -14.85 -12.84 -8.03
CA GLU A 67 -15.29 -13.78 -6.95
C GLU A 67 -14.30 -14.09 -5.82
N GLY A 68 -13.05 -13.63 -5.86
CA GLY A 68 -12.12 -13.88 -4.75
C GLY A 68 -11.74 -15.36 -4.55
N GLU A 69 -12.10 -16.25 -5.48
CA GLU A 69 -11.65 -17.64 -5.52
C GLU A 69 -10.35 -17.78 -6.30
N TRP A 70 -9.24 -17.57 -5.59
CA TRP A 70 -7.87 -17.58 -6.14
C TRP A 70 -7.35 -18.98 -6.53
N GLN A 71 -7.98 -20.07 -6.07
CA GLN A 71 -7.50 -21.43 -6.36
C GLN A 71 -7.61 -21.81 -7.85
N ALA A 72 -8.58 -21.24 -8.59
CA ALA A 72 -8.69 -21.43 -10.04
C ALA A 72 -7.72 -20.54 -10.85
N ALA A 73 -7.28 -19.41 -10.26
CA ALA A 73 -6.38 -18.44 -10.88
C ALA A 73 -4.89 -18.82 -10.82
N GLY A 74 -4.54 -19.89 -10.08
CA GLY A 74 -3.16 -20.33 -9.83
C GLY A 74 -2.36 -20.80 -11.06
N ALA A 75 -2.92 -20.69 -12.26
CA ALA A 75 -2.40 -21.34 -13.45
C ALA A 75 -1.72 -20.45 -14.50
N ILE A 76 -1.80 -19.10 -14.51
CA ILE A 76 -1.13 -18.32 -15.57
C ILE A 76 -0.81 -16.85 -15.20
N ALA A 77 0.47 -16.51 -15.14
CA ALA A 77 1.01 -15.23 -15.61
C ALA A 77 2.34 -15.56 -16.30
N CYS A 78 2.63 -15.05 -17.49
CA CYS A 78 3.68 -15.64 -18.34
C CYS A 78 4.75 -14.64 -18.74
N PRO A 79 5.89 -14.57 -18.04
CA PRO A 79 7.08 -13.98 -18.63
C PRO A 79 7.54 -14.73 -19.90
N ILE A 80 8.21 -13.99 -20.78
CA ILE A 80 8.90 -14.51 -21.95
C ILE A 80 10.28 -15.01 -21.52
N LEU A 81 10.59 -16.29 -21.74
CA LEU A 81 11.96 -16.78 -21.69
C LEU A 81 12.57 -16.81 -23.08
N TYR A 82 13.83 -16.36 -23.18
CA TYR A 82 14.59 -16.38 -24.43
C TYR A 82 15.44 -17.63 -24.47
N ASP A 83 14.94 -18.67 -25.13
CA ASP A 83 15.81 -19.64 -25.78
C ASP A 83 16.01 -19.19 -27.25
N GLN A 84 17.27 -19.14 -27.69
CA GLN A 84 17.70 -18.60 -29.00
C GLN A 84 17.07 -19.33 -30.19
N GLN A 85 16.45 -20.49 -29.97
CA GLN A 85 15.80 -21.28 -31.02
C GLN A 85 14.28 -21.37 -30.88
N ASN A 86 13.71 -21.16 -29.68
CA ASN A 86 12.26 -21.16 -29.44
C ASN A 86 11.92 -20.38 -28.16
N PRO A 87 11.38 -19.15 -28.23
CA PRO A 87 10.91 -18.47 -27.02
C PRO A 87 9.86 -19.36 -26.32
N CYS A 88 10.16 -19.76 -25.08
CA CYS A 88 9.30 -20.60 -24.26
C CYS A 88 8.68 -19.75 -23.13
N TYR A 89 7.40 -19.99 -22.83
CA TYR A 89 6.68 -19.26 -21.78
C TYR A 89 6.81 -20.03 -20.48
N GLU A 90 7.43 -19.42 -19.48
CA GLU A 90 7.33 -19.90 -18.11
C GLU A 90 6.40 -19.01 -17.31
N GLN A 91 5.82 -19.55 -16.25
CA GLN A 91 4.79 -18.91 -15.47
C GLN A 91 5.43 -18.19 -14.28
N HIS A 92 5.13 -16.91 -14.02
CA HIS A 92 5.34 -16.35 -12.68
C HIS A 92 4.52 -17.18 -11.68
N ASP A 93 5.16 -17.64 -10.61
CA ASP A 93 4.45 -18.36 -9.56
C ASP A 93 3.32 -17.48 -9.02
N TRP A 94 2.09 -18.01 -9.12
CA TRP A 94 0.87 -17.31 -8.73
C TRP A 94 0.91 -16.84 -7.27
N LYS A 95 1.66 -17.54 -6.40
CA LYS A 95 1.86 -17.12 -5.01
C LYS A 95 2.59 -15.80 -4.92
N ILE A 96 3.55 -15.57 -5.82
CA ILE A 96 4.31 -14.32 -5.84
C ILE A 96 3.44 -13.17 -6.32
N LEU A 97 2.61 -13.39 -7.35
CA LEU A 97 1.63 -12.39 -7.80
C LEU A 97 0.62 -12.05 -6.71
N GLN A 98 0.14 -13.06 -5.98
CA GLN A 98 -0.77 -12.86 -4.86
C GLN A 98 -0.11 -12.05 -3.75
N GLN A 99 1.15 -12.38 -3.42
CA GLN A 99 1.92 -11.64 -2.43
C GLN A 99 2.16 -10.19 -2.88
N ALA A 100 2.49 -9.94 -4.15
CA ALA A 100 2.66 -8.59 -4.68
C ALA A 100 1.35 -7.79 -4.62
N LYS A 101 0.23 -8.38 -5.04
CA LYS A 101 -1.10 -7.76 -4.92
C LYS A 101 -1.44 -7.45 -3.47
N LYS A 102 -1.19 -8.39 -2.56
CA LYS A 102 -1.40 -8.19 -1.12
C LYS A 102 -0.54 -7.03 -0.61
N THR A 103 0.76 -7.01 -0.91
CA THR A 103 1.67 -5.93 -0.53
C THR A 103 1.18 -4.56 -1.03
N VAL A 104 0.80 -4.46 -2.31
CA VAL A 104 0.27 -3.22 -2.91
C VAL A 104 -1.05 -2.81 -2.23
N THR A 105 -1.94 -3.78 -2.02
CA THR A 105 -3.26 -3.54 -1.41
C THR A 105 -3.13 -3.19 0.07
N GLU A 106 -2.16 -3.70 0.81
CA GLU A 106 -1.98 -3.45 2.25
C GLU A 106 -1.17 -2.18 2.54
N ASN A 107 -0.11 -1.93 1.77
CA ASN A 107 0.82 -0.83 2.05
C ASN A 107 0.55 0.43 1.22
N GLY A 108 -0.27 0.35 0.16
CA GLY A 108 -0.48 1.44 -0.78
C GLY A 108 0.54 1.42 -1.91
N ILE A 109 0.13 1.87 -3.11
CA ILE A 109 0.93 1.76 -4.34
C ILE A 109 2.21 2.62 -4.29
N LYS A 110 2.26 3.62 -3.40
CA LYS A 110 3.42 4.51 -3.22
C LYS A 110 4.39 4.05 -2.15
N SER A 111 4.08 3.01 -1.40
CA SER A 111 4.98 2.50 -0.36
C SER A 111 6.28 1.95 -0.96
N GLU A 112 7.37 1.97 -0.18
CA GLU A 112 8.65 1.36 -0.56
C GLU A 112 8.47 -0.14 -0.85
N ALA A 113 7.75 -0.86 0.02
CA ALA A 113 7.46 -2.28 -0.16
C ALA A 113 6.69 -2.57 -1.47
N ALA A 114 5.72 -1.73 -1.84
CA ALA A 114 5.04 -1.85 -3.12
C ALA A 114 5.98 -1.55 -4.30
N ASN A 115 6.84 -0.54 -4.20
CA ASN A 115 7.81 -0.23 -5.24
C ASN A 115 8.81 -1.37 -5.44
N THR A 116 9.34 -1.98 -4.37
CA THR A 116 10.21 -3.15 -4.47
C THR A 116 9.50 -4.32 -5.15
N ALA A 117 8.24 -4.57 -4.81
CA ALA A 117 7.45 -5.62 -5.45
C ALA A 117 7.21 -5.34 -6.94
N LEU A 118 6.90 -4.09 -7.30
CA LEU A 118 6.75 -3.67 -8.69
C LEU A 118 8.07 -3.77 -9.47
N ASP A 119 9.18 -3.32 -8.90
CA ASP A 119 10.49 -3.44 -9.53
C ASP A 119 10.81 -4.90 -9.81
N TRP A 120 10.62 -5.78 -8.82
CA TRP A 120 10.81 -7.20 -9.00
C TRP A 120 9.91 -7.77 -10.12
N LEU A 121 8.61 -7.46 -10.13
CA LEU A 121 7.69 -7.96 -11.17
C LEU A 121 8.08 -7.55 -12.60
N PHE A 122 8.64 -6.35 -12.77
CA PHE A 122 8.97 -5.80 -14.09
C PHE A 122 10.43 -6.00 -14.51
N THR A 123 11.29 -6.51 -13.63
CA THR A 123 12.74 -6.71 -13.92
C THR A 123 13.24 -8.13 -13.70
N SER A 124 12.55 -8.96 -12.91
CA SER A 124 12.96 -10.35 -12.65
C SER A 124 12.91 -11.20 -13.92
N ASP A 125 11.88 -10.99 -14.74
CA ASP A 125 11.67 -11.70 -15.98
C ASP A 125 11.28 -10.73 -17.12
N VAL A 126 11.31 -11.21 -18.36
CA VAL A 126 10.98 -10.39 -19.53
C VAL A 126 9.49 -10.38 -19.79
N ASN A 127 8.84 -9.25 -19.55
CA ASN A 127 7.40 -9.09 -19.78
C ASN A 127 7.10 -8.66 -21.22
N SER A 128 6.05 -9.25 -21.82
CA SER A 128 5.43 -8.67 -23.01
C SER A 128 4.63 -7.40 -22.66
N PRO A 129 4.30 -6.56 -23.66
CA PRO A 129 3.30 -5.51 -23.46
C PRO A 129 1.98 -6.03 -22.89
N THR A 130 1.49 -7.18 -23.37
CA THR A 130 0.27 -7.79 -22.83
C THR A 130 0.44 -8.20 -21.36
N ASP A 131 1.57 -8.80 -20.98
CA ASP A 131 1.81 -9.16 -19.57
C ASP A 131 1.85 -7.91 -18.68
N SER A 132 2.49 -6.84 -19.14
CA SER A 132 2.52 -5.55 -18.45
C SER A 132 1.13 -4.97 -18.22
N GLN A 133 0.24 -5.02 -19.22
CA GLN A 133 -1.16 -4.60 -19.06
C GLN A 133 -1.87 -5.43 -17.99
N ASN A 134 -1.65 -6.75 -18.00
CA ASN A 134 -2.36 -7.63 -17.08
C ASN A 134 -1.83 -7.54 -15.65
N LEU A 135 -0.53 -7.31 -15.46
CA LEU A 135 0.05 -6.97 -14.16
C LEU A 135 -0.58 -5.69 -13.61
N ALA A 136 -0.75 -4.66 -14.44
CA ALA A 136 -1.44 -3.44 -14.02
C ALA A 136 -2.91 -3.70 -13.65
N ARG A 137 -3.66 -4.47 -14.45
CA ARG A 137 -5.05 -4.87 -14.13
C ARG A 137 -5.15 -5.68 -12.82
N LEU A 138 -4.14 -6.48 -12.50
CA LEU A 138 -4.10 -7.27 -11.29
C LEU A 138 -3.88 -6.40 -10.03
N LEU A 139 -3.00 -5.40 -10.15
CA LEU A 139 -2.49 -4.62 -9.02
C LEU A 139 -3.25 -3.32 -8.78
N LEU A 140 -3.92 -2.76 -9.79
CA LEU A 140 -4.56 -1.46 -9.73
C LEU A 140 -6.08 -1.56 -9.66
N THR A 141 -6.69 -0.58 -8.99
CA THR A 141 -8.14 -0.35 -9.09
C THR A 141 -8.51 0.16 -10.49
N PRO A 142 -9.79 0.09 -10.91
CA PRO A 142 -10.20 0.57 -12.23
C PRO A 142 -9.84 2.05 -12.50
N SER A 143 -9.97 2.92 -11.50
CA SER A 143 -9.60 4.34 -11.64
C SER A 143 -8.09 4.55 -11.76
N GLN A 144 -7.30 3.82 -10.96
CA GLN A 144 -5.85 3.85 -11.04
C GLN A 144 -5.33 3.30 -12.37
N LEU A 145 -5.96 2.25 -12.89
CA LEU A 145 -5.62 1.65 -14.18
C LEU A 145 -5.75 2.68 -15.31
N MET A 146 -6.81 3.49 -15.34
CA MET A 146 -6.97 4.55 -16.35
C MET A 146 -5.84 5.60 -16.30
N VAL A 147 -5.39 5.97 -15.10
CA VAL A 147 -4.26 6.90 -14.93
C VAL A 147 -2.96 6.27 -15.44
N TRP A 148 -2.74 5.00 -15.08
CA TRP A 148 -1.58 4.24 -15.52
C TRP A 148 -1.52 4.06 -17.04
N GLU A 149 -2.63 3.64 -17.68
CA GLU A 149 -2.71 3.44 -19.13
C GLU A 149 -2.41 4.74 -19.89
N LYS A 150 -2.97 5.86 -19.41
CA LYS A 150 -2.71 7.18 -19.99
C LYS A 150 -1.22 7.55 -19.90
N GLU A 151 -0.60 7.34 -18.74
CA GLU A 151 0.80 7.67 -18.55
C GLU A 151 1.72 6.75 -19.36
N TRP A 152 1.45 5.45 -19.39
CA TRP A 152 2.25 4.51 -20.17
C TRP A 152 2.19 4.83 -21.66
N LYS A 153 1.01 5.15 -22.19
CA LYS A 153 0.86 5.63 -23.57
C LYS A 153 1.64 6.92 -23.82
N ARG A 154 1.61 7.88 -22.89
CA ARG A 154 2.39 9.12 -23.00
C ARG A 154 3.89 8.84 -23.07
N LEU A 155 4.39 7.96 -22.20
CA LEU A 155 5.80 7.53 -22.18
C LEU A 155 6.19 6.81 -23.48
N ALA A 156 5.32 5.92 -23.99
CA ALA A 156 5.54 5.23 -25.25
C ALA A 156 5.63 6.18 -26.45
N VAL A 157 4.76 7.21 -26.49
CA VAL A 157 4.83 8.28 -27.52
C VAL A 157 6.14 9.04 -27.43
N LEU A 158 6.57 9.41 -26.22
CA LEU A 158 7.83 10.11 -26.02
C LEU A 158 9.03 9.28 -26.52
N GLU A 159 9.03 7.99 -26.21
CA GLU A 159 10.13 7.10 -26.57
C GLU A 159 10.14 6.75 -28.06
N ALA A 160 8.96 6.60 -28.70
CA ALA A 160 8.86 6.42 -30.15
C ALA A 160 9.37 7.64 -30.93
N ASN A 161 9.15 8.85 -30.41
CA ASN A 161 9.62 10.10 -31.04
C ASN A 161 11.12 10.38 -30.84
N ARG A 162 11.84 9.55 -30.06
CA ARG A 162 13.29 9.68 -29.91
C ARG A 162 13.98 9.40 -31.26
N PRO A 163 14.88 10.30 -31.75
CA PRO A 163 15.68 10.02 -32.93
C PRO A 163 16.51 8.76 -32.74
N ARG A 164 16.47 7.85 -33.73
CA ARG A 164 17.25 6.61 -33.75
C ARG A 164 17.98 6.45 -35.07
N ASP A 165 19.14 5.81 -35.00
CA ASP A 165 19.88 5.42 -36.19
C ASP A 165 19.08 4.38 -37.00
N PRO A 166 19.09 4.42 -38.34
CA PRO A 166 18.45 3.39 -39.16
C PRO A 166 18.91 1.95 -38.88
N ASN A 167 20.09 1.75 -38.29
CA ASN A 167 20.62 0.44 -37.91
C ASN A 167 20.23 0.01 -36.49
N ASP A 168 19.50 0.84 -35.73
CA ASP A 168 19.00 0.49 -34.41
C ASP A 168 17.91 -0.59 -34.51
N VAL A 169 17.97 -1.60 -33.65
CA VAL A 169 16.96 -2.68 -33.54
C VAL A 169 15.57 -2.11 -33.21
N LEU A 170 15.52 -0.94 -32.59
CA LEU A 170 14.29 -0.20 -32.26
C LEU A 170 13.95 0.88 -33.27
N TYR A 171 14.60 0.91 -34.44
CA TYR A 171 14.21 1.82 -35.52
C TYR A 171 12.78 1.53 -36.00
N GLY A 172 11.99 2.58 -36.24
CA GLY A 172 10.58 2.46 -36.65
C GLY A 172 9.62 2.08 -35.52
N LEU A 173 10.06 2.17 -34.24
CA LEU A 173 9.24 1.92 -33.07
C LEU A 173 7.92 2.71 -33.09
N ASN A 174 6.80 2.01 -32.89
CA ASN A 174 5.47 2.61 -32.78
C ASN A 174 4.98 2.57 -31.31
N PRO A 175 4.35 3.64 -30.77
CA PRO A 175 3.80 3.65 -29.42
C PRO A 175 2.81 2.51 -29.12
N ASP A 176 2.04 2.08 -30.12
CA ASP A 176 1.09 0.98 -29.99
C ASP A 176 1.80 -0.38 -29.86
N MET A 177 3.01 -0.53 -30.40
CA MET A 177 3.84 -1.72 -30.18
C MET A 177 4.29 -1.82 -28.72
N LEU A 178 4.74 -0.70 -28.14
CA LEU A 178 5.19 -0.63 -26.75
C LEU A 178 4.05 -0.85 -25.76
N THR A 179 2.84 -0.39 -26.08
CA THR A 179 1.69 -0.56 -25.19
C THR A 179 0.89 -1.82 -25.48
N GLY A 180 1.15 -2.53 -26.58
CA GLY A 180 0.33 -3.68 -27.00
C GLY A 180 -1.10 -3.27 -27.37
N SER A 181 -1.24 -2.16 -28.10
CA SER A 181 -2.52 -1.56 -28.49
C SER A 181 -2.83 -1.79 -29.97
N GLY A 182 -4.08 -1.61 -30.37
CA GLY A 182 -4.50 -1.72 -31.77
C GLY A 182 -4.16 -3.09 -32.37
N VAL A 183 -3.51 -3.11 -33.53
CA VAL A 183 -3.08 -4.34 -34.23
C VAL A 183 -2.02 -5.14 -33.48
N PHE A 184 -1.39 -4.55 -32.46
CA PHE A 184 -0.33 -5.15 -31.67
C PHE A 184 -0.83 -5.76 -30.35
N ASN A 185 -2.15 -5.79 -30.12
CA ASN A 185 -2.73 -6.35 -28.89
C ASN A 185 -2.62 -7.88 -28.79
N HIS A 186 -2.35 -8.55 -29.91
CA HIS A 186 -2.28 -10.00 -29.98
C HIS A 186 -0.91 -10.48 -29.50
N MET A 187 -0.91 -11.33 -28.47
CA MET A 187 0.30 -11.93 -27.92
C MET A 187 1.20 -12.50 -29.03
N ALA A 188 0.65 -13.28 -29.97
CA ALA A 188 1.40 -13.89 -31.08
C ALA A 188 2.22 -12.90 -31.92
N VAL A 189 1.80 -11.64 -32.04
CA VAL A 189 2.58 -10.58 -32.69
C VAL A 189 3.73 -10.15 -31.79
N GLN A 190 3.45 -9.90 -30.52
CA GLN A 190 4.42 -9.46 -29.52
C GLN A 190 5.54 -10.48 -29.29
N LEU A 191 5.27 -11.78 -29.46
CA LEU A 191 6.29 -12.83 -29.29
C LEU A 191 7.43 -12.78 -30.30
N ASN A 192 7.22 -12.10 -31.42
CA ASN A 192 8.24 -11.93 -32.45
C ASN A 192 9.01 -10.62 -32.29
N TYR A 193 8.74 -9.86 -31.22
CA TYR A 193 9.47 -8.63 -30.97
C TYR A 193 10.93 -8.92 -30.57
N PRO A 194 11.86 -8.02 -30.91
CA PRO A 194 13.21 -8.11 -30.40
C PRO A 194 13.22 -7.94 -28.87
N LEU A 195 14.16 -8.62 -28.20
CA LEU A 195 14.34 -8.57 -26.74
C LEU A 195 14.36 -7.13 -26.18
N ALA A 196 15.06 -6.23 -26.88
CA ALA A 196 15.16 -4.83 -26.51
C ALA A 196 13.79 -4.13 -26.42
N MET A 197 12.83 -4.52 -27.27
CA MET A 197 11.49 -3.94 -27.27
C MET A 197 10.67 -4.40 -26.05
N HIS A 198 10.83 -5.66 -25.64
CA HIS A 198 10.18 -6.16 -24.44
C HIS A 198 10.69 -5.47 -23.18
N HIS A 199 12.01 -5.33 -23.05
CA HIS A 199 12.63 -4.61 -21.94
C HIS A 199 12.16 -3.15 -21.90
N LEU A 200 12.16 -2.48 -23.05
CA LEU A 200 11.73 -1.08 -23.13
C LEU A 200 10.25 -0.93 -22.75
N SER A 201 9.39 -1.78 -23.30
CA SER A 201 7.96 -1.82 -22.96
C SER A 201 7.73 -1.97 -21.45
N ALA A 202 8.35 -3.00 -20.85
CA ALA A 202 8.23 -3.31 -19.42
C ALA A 202 8.78 -2.17 -18.54
N GLN A 203 9.88 -1.53 -18.94
CA GLN A 203 10.45 -0.38 -18.24
C GLN A 203 9.48 0.80 -18.22
N LEU A 204 8.91 1.17 -19.37
CA LEU A 204 7.95 2.28 -19.45
C LEU A 204 6.65 1.95 -18.70
N ALA A 205 6.22 0.69 -18.75
CA ALA A 205 5.06 0.20 -18.00
C ALA A 205 5.28 0.34 -16.49
N ARG A 206 6.45 -0.06 -16.00
CA ARG A 206 6.85 0.11 -14.60
C ARG A 206 6.93 1.58 -14.21
N GLN A 207 7.49 2.42 -15.06
CA GLN A 207 7.61 3.86 -14.83
C GLN A 207 6.23 4.52 -14.72
N ALA A 208 5.23 4.07 -15.48
CA ALA A 208 3.88 4.62 -15.43
C ALA A 208 3.18 4.45 -14.06
N PHE A 209 3.58 3.46 -13.24
CA PHE A 209 3.07 3.34 -11.86
C PHE A 209 3.40 4.57 -10.99
N ASN A 210 4.43 5.34 -11.36
CA ASN A 210 4.79 6.56 -10.64
C ASN A 210 3.74 7.67 -10.78
N ALA A 211 2.91 7.64 -11.82
CA ALA A 211 1.80 8.59 -11.99
C ALA A 211 0.51 8.18 -11.27
N VAL A 212 0.40 6.91 -10.84
CA VAL A 212 -0.82 6.40 -10.19
C VAL A 212 -0.97 6.99 -8.80
N PRO A 213 -2.09 7.63 -8.43
CA PRO A 213 -2.30 8.14 -7.08
C PRO A 213 -2.47 6.99 -6.07
N ASP A 214 -2.06 7.21 -4.83
CA ASP A 214 -2.39 6.24 -3.78
C ASP A 214 -3.89 6.25 -3.50
N SER A 215 -4.51 5.07 -3.51
CA SER A 215 -5.95 4.93 -3.24
C SER A 215 -6.25 4.83 -1.76
N LYS A 216 -5.22 4.55 -0.94
CA LYS A 216 -5.38 4.64 0.51
C LYS A 216 -5.23 6.10 0.91
N PRO A 217 -6.25 6.72 1.52
CA PRO A 217 -5.96 7.85 2.38
C PRO A 217 -5.04 7.29 3.46
N HIS A 218 -3.75 7.66 3.43
CA HIS A 218 -2.94 7.53 4.63
C HIS A 218 -3.77 8.11 5.77
N PRO A 219 -3.89 7.41 6.92
CA PRO A 219 -4.65 7.95 8.03
C PRO A 219 -4.12 9.35 8.27
N SER A 220 -4.97 10.35 8.05
CA SER A 220 -4.52 11.74 8.08
C SER A 220 -3.91 11.95 9.44
N PHE A 221 -2.61 12.24 9.48
CA PHE A 221 -1.87 12.35 10.74
C PHE A 221 -2.54 13.38 11.68
N THR A 222 -3.28 14.34 11.11
CA THR A 222 -4.09 15.34 11.83
C THR A 222 -5.24 14.74 12.67
N THR A 223 -5.73 13.56 12.30
CA THR A 223 -6.86 12.87 12.96
C THR A 223 -6.41 11.95 14.10
N ILE A 224 -5.11 11.67 14.20
CA ILE A 224 -4.56 10.77 15.23
C ILE A 224 -4.62 11.46 16.58
N ARG A 225 -5.41 10.89 17.49
CA ARG A 225 -5.56 11.35 18.88
C ARG A 225 -5.25 10.22 19.85
N GLN A 226 -4.72 10.59 21.01
CA GLN A 226 -4.52 9.65 22.10
C GLN A 226 -5.89 9.23 22.63
N GLY A 227 -6.13 7.92 22.71
CA GLY A 227 -7.31 7.35 23.34
C GLY A 227 -7.39 7.67 24.84
N LEU A 228 -8.58 7.54 25.42
CA LEU A 228 -8.84 7.83 26.85
C LEU A 228 -8.03 6.92 27.80
N THR A 229 -7.74 5.70 27.36
CA THR A 229 -7.00 4.67 28.10
C THR A 229 -5.67 4.30 27.44
N GLU A 230 -5.34 4.95 26.32
CA GLU A 230 -4.14 4.64 25.54
C GLU A 230 -2.89 5.23 26.21
N LEU A 231 -1.80 4.45 26.25
CA LEU A 231 -0.51 4.94 26.71
C LEU A 231 0.02 6.02 25.77
N TYR A 232 0.66 7.04 26.33
CA TYR A 232 1.19 8.14 25.54
C TYR A 232 2.22 7.65 24.50
N SER A 233 3.09 6.70 24.86
CA SER A 233 4.06 6.10 23.93
C SER A 233 3.40 5.43 22.72
N GLN A 234 2.34 4.65 22.92
CA GLN A 234 1.62 3.99 21.83
C GLN A 234 0.98 5.01 20.87
N PHE A 235 0.42 6.08 21.42
CA PHE A 235 -0.08 7.20 20.62
C PHE A 235 1.04 7.85 19.80
N ILE A 236 2.21 8.09 20.40
CA ILE A 236 3.38 8.66 19.74
C ILE A 236 3.88 7.76 18.61
N ASP A 237 3.91 6.44 18.80
CA ASP A 237 4.31 5.49 17.76
C ASP A 237 3.38 5.53 16.55
N ARG A 238 2.05 5.57 16.78
CA ARG A 238 1.05 5.70 15.71
C ARG A 238 1.20 7.02 14.96
N LEU A 239 1.39 8.13 15.68
CA LEU A 239 1.57 9.45 15.09
C LEU A 239 2.87 9.52 14.26
N SER A 240 3.96 8.95 14.77
CA SER A 240 5.26 8.90 14.06
C SER A 240 5.14 8.09 12.78
N ALA A 241 4.49 6.92 12.82
CA ALA A 241 4.28 6.09 11.63
C ALA A 241 3.48 6.82 10.54
N ALA A 242 2.42 7.54 10.92
CA ALA A 242 1.58 8.28 9.97
C ALA A 242 2.29 9.47 9.32
N LEU A 243 3.15 10.17 10.07
CA LEU A 243 3.97 11.28 9.54
C LEU A 243 5.11 10.79 8.66
N LYS A 244 5.75 9.66 9.00
CA LYS A 244 6.76 9.02 8.15
C LYS A 244 6.19 8.60 6.79
N ALA A 245 4.93 8.15 6.77
CA ALA A 245 4.24 7.79 5.54
C ALA A 245 3.92 8.98 4.60
N GLN A 246 4.12 10.23 5.02
CA GLN A 246 3.90 11.39 4.15
C GLN A 246 5.13 11.66 3.26
N ASN A 247 5.06 11.27 1.99
CA ASN A 247 6.16 11.47 1.04
C ASN A 247 6.31 12.92 0.55
N ASP A 248 5.23 13.71 0.60
CA ASP A 248 5.18 15.07 0.05
C ASP A 248 5.63 16.16 1.04
N MET A 249 6.14 15.77 2.21
CA MET A 249 6.50 16.69 3.30
C MET A 249 7.98 16.58 3.65
N THR A 250 8.64 17.73 3.85
CA THR A 250 10.05 17.77 4.27
C THR A 250 10.22 17.17 5.67
N GLU A 251 11.40 16.62 5.97
CA GLU A 251 11.69 16.05 7.29
C GLU A 251 11.56 17.09 8.42
N GLU A 252 11.94 18.35 8.16
CA GLU A 252 11.73 19.45 9.10
C GLU A 252 10.24 19.71 9.37
N ALA A 253 9.41 19.71 8.33
CA ALA A 253 7.96 19.87 8.48
C ALA A 253 7.33 18.67 9.23
N LYS A 254 7.78 17.44 8.97
CA LYS A 254 7.38 16.25 9.74
C LYS A 254 7.73 16.37 11.21
N GLN A 255 8.95 16.82 11.53
CA GLN A 255 9.38 16.96 12.92
C GLN A 255 8.60 18.05 13.67
N ASN A 256 8.35 19.19 13.02
CA ASN A 256 7.54 20.27 13.59
C ASN A 256 6.09 19.84 13.83
N MET A 257 5.49 19.16 12.84
CA MET A 257 4.13 18.64 12.94
C MET A 257 4.01 17.55 14.01
N PHE A 258 5.02 16.69 14.14
CA PHE A 258 5.08 15.65 15.16
C PHE A 258 5.03 16.24 16.56
N LYS A 259 5.89 17.23 16.86
CA LYS A 259 5.90 17.91 18.17
C LYS A 259 4.57 18.60 18.46
N LEU A 260 4.01 19.31 17.48
CA LEU A 260 2.74 20.02 17.63
C LEU A 260 1.60 19.05 17.97
N LEU A 261 1.44 18.00 17.17
CA LEU A 261 0.34 17.05 17.34
C LEU A 261 0.51 16.15 18.56
N ALA A 262 1.75 15.81 18.95
CA ALA A 262 2.04 15.10 20.19
C ALA A 262 1.45 15.84 21.40
N PHE A 263 1.60 17.17 21.43
CA PHE A 263 1.02 18.02 22.47
C PHE A 263 -0.49 18.24 22.30
N GLU A 264 -0.93 18.66 21.11
CA GLU A 264 -2.33 19.05 20.90
C GLU A 264 -3.32 17.89 21.02
N ASN A 265 -2.92 16.71 20.55
CA ASN A 265 -3.78 15.53 20.48
C ASN A 265 -3.58 14.56 21.64
N ALA A 266 -2.75 14.91 22.64
CA ALA A 266 -2.71 14.23 23.92
C ALA A 266 -4.08 14.26 24.60
N ASN A 267 -4.39 13.20 25.36
CA ASN A 267 -5.66 13.10 26.07
C ASN A 267 -5.70 14.06 27.27
N SER A 268 -6.89 14.22 27.86
CA SER A 268 -7.13 15.17 28.97
C SER A 268 -6.30 14.90 30.23
N LYS A 269 -5.78 13.68 30.40
CA LYS A 269 -4.90 13.33 31.52
C LYS A 269 -3.46 13.80 31.27
N ILE A 270 -2.94 13.56 30.07
CA ILE A 270 -1.54 13.83 29.71
C ILE A 270 -1.31 15.29 29.30
N LYS A 271 -2.25 15.89 28.57
CA LYS A 271 -2.09 17.24 28.00
C LYS A 271 -1.75 18.33 29.03
N PRO A 272 -2.38 18.40 30.22
CA PRO A 272 -2.01 19.38 31.25
C PRO A 272 -0.58 19.19 31.79
N ILE A 273 -0.09 17.95 31.82
CA ILE A 273 1.26 17.61 32.29
C ILE A 273 2.29 18.05 31.25
N LEU A 274 2.03 17.82 29.97
CA LEU A 274 2.91 18.31 28.91
C LEU A 274 3.00 19.84 28.94
N ALA A 275 1.93 20.53 29.35
CA ALA A 275 1.92 21.99 29.46
C ALA A 275 2.82 22.54 30.59
N THR A 276 3.29 21.69 31.51
CA THR A 276 4.28 22.10 32.53
C THR A 276 5.71 22.09 32.03
N LEU A 277 5.95 21.52 30.85
CA LEU A 277 7.29 21.46 30.27
C LEU A 277 7.74 22.83 29.73
N PRO A 278 9.06 23.10 29.72
CA PRO A 278 9.62 24.26 29.04
C PRO A 278 9.24 24.31 27.56
N LYS A 279 9.17 25.51 26.97
CA LYS A 279 8.83 25.68 25.54
C LYS A 279 9.77 24.94 24.58
N GLN A 280 11.04 24.78 24.99
CA GLN A 280 12.08 24.08 24.23
C GLN A 280 12.13 22.57 24.48
N ALA A 281 11.21 22.02 25.29
CA ALA A 281 11.18 20.59 25.58
C ALA A 281 11.05 19.77 24.30
N ASP A 282 11.79 18.68 24.23
CA ASP A 282 11.76 17.78 23.10
C ASP A 282 10.78 16.61 23.30
N MET A 283 10.73 15.69 22.34
CA MET A 283 9.83 14.54 22.43
C MET A 283 10.25 13.54 23.52
N GLY A 284 11.55 13.46 23.84
CA GLY A 284 12.06 12.66 24.93
C GLY A 284 11.55 13.18 26.27
N ASP A 285 11.63 14.50 26.48
CA ASP A 285 11.08 15.15 27.69
C ASP A 285 9.58 14.86 27.87
N MET A 286 8.81 14.94 26.77
CA MET A 286 7.38 14.64 26.77
C MET A 286 7.07 13.16 27.10
N LEU A 287 7.88 12.23 26.61
CA LEU A 287 7.73 10.81 26.92
C LEU A 287 8.08 10.50 28.38
N ASP A 288 9.19 11.06 28.86
CA ASP A 288 9.67 10.85 30.23
C ASP A 288 8.66 11.33 31.27
N ILE A 289 8.09 12.53 31.08
CA ILE A 289 7.10 13.06 32.03
C ILE A 289 5.81 12.24 32.01
N ALA A 290 5.38 11.76 30.83
CA ALA A 290 4.19 10.92 30.69
C ALA A 290 4.38 9.55 31.35
N LEU A 291 5.57 8.95 31.22
CA LEU A 291 5.91 7.67 31.85
C LEU A 291 5.92 7.77 33.38
N ARG A 292 6.54 8.81 33.93
CA ARG A 292 6.60 9.05 35.39
C ARG A 292 5.20 9.13 36.00
N ILE A 293 4.25 9.77 35.32
CA ILE A 293 2.89 9.90 35.82
C ILE A 293 2.13 8.58 35.79
N ASN A 294 2.29 7.77 34.74
CA ASN A 294 1.70 6.44 34.71
C ASN A 294 2.20 5.58 35.88
N GLN A 295 3.50 5.65 36.19
CA GLN A 295 4.10 4.95 37.33
C GLN A 295 3.56 5.46 38.67
N THR A 296 3.49 6.78 38.86
CA THR A 296 2.96 7.38 40.11
C THR A 296 1.48 7.03 40.31
N GLN A 297 0.65 7.08 39.26
CA GLN A 297 -0.77 6.72 39.35
C GLN A 297 -0.97 5.24 39.68
N GLN A 298 -0.23 4.34 39.03
CA GLN A 298 -0.27 2.91 39.37
C GLN A 298 0.20 2.65 40.81
N GLY A 299 1.28 3.31 41.23
CA GLY A 299 1.79 3.23 42.60
C GLY A 299 0.77 3.69 43.64
N GLN A 300 0.05 4.79 43.37
CA GLN A 300 -0.99 5.31 44.27
C GLN A 300 -2.19 4.35 44.38
N LEU A 301 -2.61 3.72 43.28
CA LEU A 301 -3.72 2.76 43.28
C LEU A 301 -3.36 1.50 44.06
N VAL A 302 -2.14 0.99 43.88
CA VAL A 302 -1.64 -0.17 44.65
C VAL A 302 -1.51 0.20 46.13
N ALA A 303 -0.94 1.35 46.46
CA ALA A 303 -0.81 1.81 47.84
C ALA A 303 -2.17 1.96 48.54
N ASN A 304 -3.17 2.52 47.85
CA ASN A 304 -4.53 2.65 48.38
C ASN A 304 -5.20 1.29 48.58
N ALA A 305 -5.07 0.36 47.62
CA ALA A 305 -5.62 -0.99 47.75
C ALA A 305 -4.97 -1.78 48.90
N VAL A 306 -3.65 -1.67 49.06
CA VAL A 306 -2.90 -2.27 50.16
C VAL A 306 -3.31 -1.65 51.51
N ALA A 307 -3.44 -0.32 51.57
CA ALA A 307 -3.92 0.36 52.77
C ALA A 307 -5.32 -0.13 53.15
N GLU A 308 -6.24 -0.23 52.18
CA GLU A 308 -7.61 -0.76 52.37
C GLU A 308 -7.59 -2.19 52.92
N ALA A 309 -6.76 -3.07 52.35
CA ALA A 309 -6.66 -4.47 52.76
C ALA A 309 -6.06 -4.66 54.16
N ILE A 310 -5.20 -3.73 54.61
CA ILE A 310 -4.52 -3.80 55.91
C ILE A 310 -5.35 -3.12 57.03
N LYS A 311 -6.33 -2.25 56.71
CA LYS A 311 -7.23 -1.59 57.67
C LYS A 311 -7.84 -2.52 58.75
N PRO A 312 -8.33 -3.74 58.43
CA PRO A 312 -8.91 -4.63 59.45
C PRO A 312 -7.85 -5.06 60.46
N THR A 313 -6.68 -5.48 59.97
CA THR A 313 -5.55 -5.95 60.77
C THR A 313 -5.00 -4.84 61.66
N THR A 314 -4.82 -3.63 61.13
CA THR A 314 -4.37 -2.47 61.92
C THR A 314 -5.38 -2.05 62.98
N SER A 315 -6.68 -2.14 62.69
CA SER A 315 -7.73 -1.86 63.69
C SER A 315 -7.74 -2.86 64.84
N LEU A 316 -7.52 -4.16 64.56
CA LEU A 316 -7.43 -5.21 65.58
C LEU A 316 -6.20 -5.04 66.47
N ILE A 317 -5.05 -4.72 65.88
CA ILE A 317 -3.82 -4.46 66.63
C ILE A 317 -3.98 -3.20 67.50
N ALA A 318 -4.54 -2.12 66.95
CA ALA A 318 -4.80 -0.89 67.71
C ALA A 318 -5.75 -1.14 68.90
N ALA A 319 -6.84 -1.90 68.69
CA ALA A 319 -7.78 -2.26 69.75
C ALA A 319 -7.15 -3.15 70.84
N ALA A 320 -6.27 -4.08 70.46
CA ALA A 320 -5.55 -4.92 71.40
C ALA A 320 -4.55 -4.12 72.25
N VAL A 321 -3.82 -3.18 71.64
CA VAL A 321 -2.88 -2.28 72.33
C VAL A 321 -3.60 -1.36 73.30
N SER A 322 -4.76 -0.80 72.93
CA SER A 322 -5.57 0.04 73.83
C SER A 322 -6.08 -0.73 75.05
N LYS A 323 -6.45 -2.02 74.88
CA LYS A 323 -6.87 -2.88 76.01
C LYS A 323 -5.72 -3.19 76.97
N LEU A 324 -4.50 -3.33 76.46
CA LEU A 324 -3.31 -3.57 77.29
C LEU A 324 -2.85 -2.30 78.03
N GLY A 325 -3.07 -1.10 77.46
CA GLY A 325 -2.74 0.18 78.09
C GLY A 325 -3.67 0.60 79.23
N SER A 326 -4.89 0.08 79.30
CA SER A 326 -5.89 0.43 80.33
C SER A 326 -5.78 -0.37 81.65
N GLY A 327 -4.80 -1.27 81.79
CA GLY A 327 -4.71 -2.24 82.89
C GLY A 327 -3.87 -1.85 84.13
N CYS A 328 -3.06 -0.81 84.09
CA CYS A 328 -2.19 -0.45 85.23
C CYS A 328 -2.72 0.76 86.01
N LYS A 329 -3.56 0.51 87.02
CA LYS A 329 -3.72 1.44 88.15
C LYS A 329 -2.69 1.10 89.23
N PRO A 330 -1.84 2.03 89.69
CA PRO A 330 -1.04 1.81 90.89
C PRO A 330 -1.97 1.85 92.12
N PHE A 331 -2.02 0.76 92.87
CA PHE A 331 -2.73 0.65 94.14
C PHE A 331 -1.68 0.55 95.25
N LEU A 332 -1.55 1.59 96.08
CA LEU A 332 -1.48 1.54 97.55
C LEU A 332 -0.85 2.82 98.14
N THR A 333 -1.59 3.35 99.10
CA THR A 333 -1.41 4.52 99.98
C THR A 333 -0.23 4.42 100.96
N PRO A 334 0.17 5.53 101.64
CA PRO A 334 1.45 5.66 102.32
C PRO A 334 1.39 5.29 103.82
N PRO A 335 2.53 5.06 104.48
CA PRO A 335 2.68 5.31 105.91
C PRO A 335 3.52 6.57 106.15
N GLY A 336 3.04 7.45 107.02
CA GLY A 336 3.79 8.61 107.48
C GLY A 336 4.90 8.22 108.45
N ILE A 337 5.95 9.05 108.47
CA ILE A 337 6.82 9.27 109.64
C ILE A 337 7.18 10.76 109.67
N CYS A 338 6.75 11.45 110.73
CA CYS A 338 7.28 12.75 111.14
C CYS A 338 8.66 12.55 111.78
N PHE A 339 9.60 13.47 111.57
CA PHE A 339 10.48 13.93 112.65
C PHE A 339 10.82 15.42 112.47
N GLN A 340 10.88 16.09 113.62
CA GLN A 340 11.13 17.52 113.87
C GLN A 340 12.50 17.99 113.39
#